data_AF-A0A1W9V3P2-F1
#
_entry.id   AF-A0A1W9V3P2-F1
#
_cell.length_a   1.000
_cell.length_b   1.000
_cell.length_c   1.000
_cell.angle_alpha   90.00
_cell.angle_beta   90.00
_cell.angle_gamma   90.00
#
_symmetry.space_group_name_H-M   'P 1'
#
loop_
_entity.id
_entity.type
_entity.pdbx_description
1 polymer ?
#
loop_
_entity_poly.entity_id
_entity_poly.type
_entity_poly.pdbx_seq_one_letter_code
_entity_poly.pdbx_strand_id
1 'polypeptide(L)'
;MNIPLNRLTLLKGVQELAKRDADLARIATTYGPPPLWEREPGFHTLIHIILEQQVSLASAKAAYKRLEKAVDPLEPKNFLLLTDEALKQIGFSRQKTRYGRELANAIIDGSLDLS
;
A
#
# COMPACT_ATOMS: atom_id res chain seq x y z
N MET A 1 20.40 -3.18 -12.08
CA MET A 1 20.46 -2.59 -10.73
C MET A 1 19.10 -1.99 -10.43
N ASN A 2 18.43 -2.46 -9.38
CA ASN A 2 17.17 -1.87 -8.92
C ASN A 2 17.54 -0.58 -8.16
N ILE A 3 17.31 0.60 -8.75
CA ILE A 3 17.64 1.88 -8.11
C ILE A 3 16.49 2.17 -7.12
N PRO A 4 16.75 2.24 -5.80
CA PRO A 4 15.68 2.48 -4.84
C PRO A 4 15.07 3.87 -5.05
N LEU A 5 13.75 3.95 -4.92
CA LEU A 5 13.05 5.23 -4.97
C LEU A 5 13.27 5.97 -3.64
N ASN A 6 13.95 7.10 -3.70
CA ASN A 6 14.18 8.03 -2.60
C ASN A 6 14.09 9.46 -3.15
N ARG A 7 14.23 10.47 -2.29
CA ARG A 7 14.12 11.87 -2.72
C ARG A 7 15.06 12.22 -3.87
N LEU A 8 16.31 11.75 -3.85
CA LEU A 8 17.28 12.05 -4.91
C LEU A 8 16.93 11.35 -6.22
N THR A 9 16.55 10.07 -6.17
CA THR A 9 16.22 9.30 -7.38
C THR A 9 14.87 9.71 -7.96
N LEU A 10 13.91 10.14 -7.13
CA LEU A 10 12.67 10.78 -7.57
C LEU A 10 12.95 12.06 -8.35
N LEU A 11 13.78 12.97 -7.82
CA LEU A 11 14.15 14.21 -8.51
C LEU A 11 14.84 13.94 -9.85
N LYS A 12 15.73 12.95 -9.90
CA LYS A 12 16.35 12.49 -11.16
C LYS A 12 15.31 11.99 -12.16
N GLY A 13 14.33 11.21 -11.70
CA GLY A 13 13.22 10.75 -12.55
C GLY A 13 12.38 11.90 -13.08
N VAL A 14 12.03 12.87 -12.24
CA VAL A 14 11.30 14.09 -12.65
C VAL A 14 12.08 14.86 -13.71
N GLN A 15 13.39 15.07 -13.50
CA GLN A 15 14.25 15.74 -14.48
C GLN A 15 14.31 14.99 -15.82
N GLU A 16 14.39 13.66 -15.78
CA GLU A 16 14.45 12.85 -16.99
C GLU A 16 13.13 12.89 -17.77
N LEU A 17 12.00 12.84 -17.08
CA LEU A 17 10.68 12.98 -17.70
C LEU A 17 10.47 14.37 -18.29
N ALA A 18 10.86 15.43 -17.56
CA ALA A 18 10.77 16.81 -18.05
C ALA A 18 11.62 17.08 -19.29
N LYS A 19 12.74 16.38 -19.49
CA LYS A 19 13.52 16.48 -20.74
C LYS A 19 12.81 15.88 -21.96
N ARG A 20 11.90 14.92 -21.74
CA ARG A 20 11.25 14.14 -22.79
C ARG A 20 9.84 14.63 -23.12
N ASP A 21 9.21 15.38 -22.22
CA ASP A 21 7.83 15.82 -22.34
C ASP A 21 7.68 17.27 -21.84
N ALA A 22 7.25 18.16 -22.74
CA ALA A 22 7.11 19.59 -22.47
C ALA A 22 5.98 19.90 -21.47
N ASP A 23 4.91 19.10 -21.43
CA ASP A 23 3.85 19.25 -20.45
C ASP A 23 4.31 18.83 -19.06
N LEU A 24 5.07 17.74 -18.95
CA LEU A 24 5.68 17.34 -17.67
C LEU A 24 6.72 18.37 -17.19
N ALA A 25 7.50 18.96 -18.11
CA ALA A 25 8.42 20.05 -17.79
C ALA A 25 7.68 21.25 -17.20
N ARG A 26 6.61 21.68 -17.87
CA ARG A 26 5.78 22.80 -17.42
C ARG A 26 5.18 22.52 -16.05
N ILE A 27 4.61 21.34 -15.83
CA ILE A 27 4.04 20.94 -14.53
C ILE A 27 5.12 21.00 -13.43
N ALA A 28 6.30 20.42 -13.67
CA ALA A 28 7.39 20.42 -12.69
C ALA A 28 7.91 21.82 -12.38
N THR A 29 7.99 22.71 -13.38
CA THR A 29 8.36 24.12 -13.15
C THR A 29 7.28 24.89 -12.39
N THR A 30 6.00 24.64 -12.67
CA THR A 30 4.88 25.36 -12.03
C THR A 30 4.64 24.91 -10.59
N TYR A 31 4.66 23.60 -10.32
CA TYR A 31 4.25 23.03 -9.03
C TYR A 31 5.40 22.42 -8.22
N GLY A 32 6.60 22.33 -8.81
CA GLY A 32 7.70 21.59 -8.22
C GLY A 32 7.56 20.07 -8.43
N PRO A 33 8.56 19.29 -7.95
CA PRO A 33 8.48 17.84 -7.96
C PRO A 33 7.39 17.34 -7.01
N PRO A 34 6.73 16.20 -7.32
CA PRO A 34 5.78 15.60 -6.40
C PRO A 34 6.47 15.23 -5.07
N PRO A 35 5.73 15.21 -3.96
CA PRO A 35 6.25 14.68 -2.72
C PRO A 35 6.50 13.17 -2.86
N LEU A 36 7.44 12.65 -2.08
CA LEU A 36 7.66 11.22 -1.99
C LEU A 36 6.73 10.64 -0.91
N TRP A 37 5.73 9.87 -1.32
CA TRP A 37 4.80 9.20 -0.41
C TRP A 37 5.39 7.88 0.09
N GLU A 38 6.36 7.97 1.00
CA GLU A 38 6.98 6.79 1.61
C GLU A 38 6.01 6.07 2.55
N ARG A 39 5.97 4.74 2.43
CA ARG A 39 5.33 3.83 3.37
C ARG A 39 6.27 2.64 3.54
N GLU A 40 6.39 2.13 4.76
CA GLU A 40 7.19 0.92 5.02
C GLU A 40 6.68 -0.23 4.13
N PRO A 41 7.54 -0.86 3.31
CA PRO A 41 7.13 -1.95 2.45
C PRO A 41 6.71 -3.17 3.28
N GLY A 42 5.84 -4.00 2.71
CA GLY A 42 5.44 -5.27 3.30
C GLY A 42 3.92 -5.47 3.39
N PHE A 43 3.54 -6.57 4.05
CA PHE A 43 2.16 -7.04 4.14
C PHE A 43 1.21 -5.98 4.72
N HIS A 44 1.60 -5.32 5.80
CA HIS A 44 0.79 -4.31 6.49
C HIS A 44 0.39 -3.15 5.54
N THR A 45 1.34 -2.63 4.76
CA THR A 45 1.08 -1.57 3.77
C THR A 45 0.18 -2.04 2.64
N LEU A 46 0.37 -3.26 2.13
CA LEU A 46 -0.49 -3.81 1.09
C LEU A 46 -1.93 -4.03 1.58
N ILE A 47 -2.12 -4.51 2.80
CA ILE A 47 -3.44 -4.62 3.43
C ILE A 47 -4.07 -3.25 3.63
N HIS A 48 -3.29 -2.23 4.02
CA HIS A 48 -3.79 -0.87 4.13
C HIS A 48 -4.29 -0.34 2.78
N ILE A 49 -3.53 -0.57 1.70
CA ILE A 49 -3.94 -0.21 0.32
C ILE A 49 -5.24 -0.92 -0.08
N ILE A 50 -5.39 -2.21 0.25
CA ILE A 50 -6.64 -2.96 0.01
C ILE A 50 -7.82 -2.31 0.75
N LEU A 51 -7.61 -1.88 2.00
CA LEU A 51 -8.64 -1.21 2.78
C LEU A 51 -9.01 0.17 2.22
N GLU A 52 -8.07 0.90 1.61
CA GLU A 52 -8.27 2.20 0.95
C GLU A 52 -9.12 2.12 -0.33
N GLN A 53 -9.30 0.94 -0.93
CA GLN A 53 -10.06 0.80 -2.18
C GLN A 53 -11.51 1.26 -2.04
N GLN A 54 -11.94 2.17 -2.93
CA GLN A 54 -13.33 2.64 -3.09
C GLN A 54 -13.99 3.21 -1.83
N VAL A 55 -13.20 3.77 -0.90
CA VAL A 55 -13.69 4.43 0.32
C VAL A 55 -12.91 5.70 0.61
N SER A 56 -13.37 6.50 1.58
CA SER A 56 -12.60 7.66 2.04
C SER A 56 -11.36 7.22 2.83
N LEU A 57 -10.29 8.04 2.80
CA LEU A 57 -9.09 7.83 3.61
C LEU A 57 -9.39 7.72 5.11
N ALA A 58 -10.38 8.49 5.60
CA ALA A 58 -10.81 8.42 6.99
C ALA A 58 -11.45 7.06 7.35
N SER A 59 -12.27 6.50 6.45
CA SER A 59 -12.89 5.19 6.64
C SER A 59 -11.85 4.06 6.62
N ALA A 60 -10.94 4.10 5.64
CA ALA A 60 -9.84 3.14 5.53
C ALA A 60 -8.95 3.16 6.78
N LYS A 61 -8.56 4.37 7.23
CA LYS A 61 -7.78 4.55 8.45
C LYS A 61 -8.50 4.02 9.69
N ALA A 62 -9.81 4.20 9.79
CA ALA A 62 -10.59 3.67 10.91
C ALA A 62 -10.65 2.14 10.89
N ALA A 63 -10.80 1.52 9.72
CA ALA A 63 -10.77 0.06 9.56
C ALA A 63 -9.37 -0.50 9.88
N TYR A 64 -8.32 0.14 9.38
CA TYR A 64 -6.94 -0.26 9.64
C TYR A 64 -6.60 -0.21 11.13
N LYS A 65 -7.00 0.85 11.85
CA LYS A 65 -6.85 0.93 13.31
C LYS A 65 -7.60 -0.17 14.08
N ARG A 66 -8.75 -0.63 13.57
CA ARG A 66 -9.47 -1.77 14.17
C ARG A 66 -8.74 -3.09 13.88
N LEU A 67 -8.15 -3.22 12.69
CA LEU A 67 -7.35 -4.37 12.33
C LEU A 67 -6.11 -4.51 13.24
N GLU A 68 -5.36 -3.41 13.43
CA GLU A 68 -4.18 -3.38 14.32
C GLU A 68 -4.53 -3.74 15.77
N LYS A 69 -5.75 -3.44 16.22
CA LYS A 69 -6.24 -3.85 17.55
C LYS A 69 -6.66 -5.31 17.62
N ALA A 70 -7.09 -5.89 16.49
CA ALA A 70 -7.56 -7.27 16.42
C ALA A 70 -6.42 -8.26 16.22
N VAL A 71 -5.31 -7.83 15.59
CA VAL A 71 -4.14 -8.64 15.28
C VAL A 71 -2.88 -7.81 15.44
N ASP A 72 -2.02 -8.23 16.37
CA ASP A 72 -0.69 -7.67 16.58
C ASP A 72 0.28 -8.82 16.93
N PRO A 73 1.38 -9.02 16.16
CA PRO A 73 1.76 -8.27 14.97
C PRO A 73 0.89 -8.60 13.75
N LEU A 74 0.64 -7.59 12.90
CA LEU A 74 -0.09 -7.75 11.63
C LEU A 74 0.80 -8.44 10.58
N GLU A 75 0.94 -9.76 10.74
CA GLU A 75 1.65 -10.64 9.83
C GLU A 75 0.69 -11.51 9.01
N PRO A 76 1.10 -12.01 7.84
CA PRO A 76 0.27 -12.88 7.00
C PRO A 76 -0.38 -14.04 7.77
N LYS A 77 0.40 -14.76 8.58
CA LYS A 77 -0.07 -15.92 9.35
C LYS A 77 -1.13 -15.53 10.39
N ASN A 78 -0.91 -14.42 11.10
CA ASN A 78 -1.84 -13.96 12.13
C ASN A 78 -3.13 -13.39 11.53
N PHE A 79 -3.03 -12.72 10.36
CA PHE A 79 -4.20 -12.27 9.61
C PHE A 79 -5.09 -13.45 9.19
N LEU A 80 -4.50 -14.57 8.79
CA LEU A 80 -5.25 -15.77 8.42
C LEU A 80 -6.05 -16.39 9.58
N LEU A 81 -5.72 -16.09 10.84
CA LEU A 81 -6.47 -16.57 12.01
C LEU A 81 -7.78 -15.81 12.26
N LEU A 82 -7.94 -14.61 11.70
CA LEU A 82 -9.20 -13.87 11.81
C LEU A 82 -10.32 -14.63 11.13
N THR A 83 -11.52 -14.62 11.69
CA THR A 83 -12.70 -15.17 11.01
C THR A 83 -13.29 -14.16 10.02
N ASP A 84 -14.11 -14.63 9.09
CA ASP A 84 -14.80 -13.73 8.15
C ASP A 84 -15.74 -12.75 8.86
N GLU A 85 -16.37 -13.19 9.95
CA GLU A 85 -17.18 -12.30 10.79
C GLU A 85 -16.31 -11.24 11.48
N ALA A 86 -15.14 -11.61 12.03
CA ALA A 86 -14.22 -10.64 12.60
C ALA A 86 -13.73 -9.60 11.57
N LEU A 87 -13.37 -10.05 10.36
CA LEU A 87 -12.97 -9.17 9.27
C LEU A 87 -14.10 -8.22 8.85
N LYS A 88 -15.34 -8.71 8.79
CA LYS A 88 -16.51 -7.88 8.52
C LYS A 88 -16.71 -6.81 9.59
N GLN A 89 -16.57 -7.15 10.87
CA GLN A 89 -16.66 -6.17 11.98
C GLN A 89 -15.53 -5.14 11.95
N ILE A 90 -14.34 -5.53 11.50
CA ILE A 90 -13.20 -4.61 11.28
C ILE A 90 -13.51 -3.62 10.15
N GLY A 91 -14.30 -4.01 9.15
CA GLY A 91 -14.71 -3.17 8.02
C GLY A 91 -14.27 -3.69 6.66
N PHE A 92 -13.87 -4.96 6.56
CA PHE A 92 -13.62 -5.61 5.28
C PHE A 92 -14.95 -5.91 4.57
N SER A 93 -14.99 -5.63 3.26
CA SER A 93 -15.98 -6.22 2.37
C SER A 93 -15.59 -7.67 2.03
N ARG A 94 -16.53 -8.47 1.50
CA ARG A 94 -16.22 -9.83 1.03
C ARG A 94 -15.04 -9.87 0.05
N GLN A 95 -14.99 -8.90 -0.86
CA GLN A 95 -13.93 -8.79 -1.86
C GLN A 95 -12.58 -8.44 -1.22
N LYS A 96 -12.54 -7.47 -0.30
CA LYS A 96 -11.32 -7.11 0.43
C LYS A 96 -10.83 -8.25 1.33
N THR A 97 -11.75 -9.01 1.94
CA THR A 97 -11.42 -10.23 2.67
C THR A 97 -10.69 -11.20 1.75
N ARG A 98 -11.26 -11.52 0.58
CA ARG A 98 -10.61 -12.42 -0.39
C ARG A 98 -9.20 -11.95 -0.75
N TYR A 99 -9.04 -10.68 -1.11
CA TYR A 99 -7.73 -10.12 -1.45
C TYR A 99 -6.72 -10.20 -0.32
N GLY A 100 -7.13 -9.91 0.91
CA GLY A 100 -6.25 -10.03 2.07
C GLY A 100 -5.80 -11.47 2.32
N ARG A 101 -6.69 -12.45 2.13
CA ARG A 101 -6.35 -13.88 2.28
C ARG A 101 -5.43 -14.37 1.17
N GLU A 102 -5.72 -14.03 -0.08
CA GLU A 102 -4.89 -14.39 -1.24
C GLU A 102 -3.48 -13.79 -1.09
N LEU A 103 -3.39 -12.52 -0.70
CA LEU A 103 -2.12 -11.86 -0.41
C LEU A 103 -1.35 -12.57 0.71
N ALA A 104 -2.02 -12.88 1.83
CA ALA A 104 -1.38 -13.54 2.96
C ALA A 104 -0.86 -14.93 2.57
N ASN A 105 -1.65 -15.72 1.84
CA ASN A 105 -1.26 -17.04 1.36
C ASN A 105 -0.08 -16.96 0.38
N ALA A 106 -0.11 -16.03 -0.58
CA ALA A 106 0.96 -15.87 -1.57
C ALA A 106 2.32 -15.53 -0.94
N ILE A 107 2.31 -14.77 0.16
CA ILE A 107 3.54 -14.47 0.91
C ILE A 107 4.01 -15.71 1.70
N ILE A 108 3.07 -16.47 2.28
CA ILE A 108 3.41 -17.67 3.08
C ILE A 108 3.92 -18.80 2.20
N ASP A 109 3.36 -18.99 1.00
CA ASP A 109 3.74 -20.04 0.07
C ASP A 109 4.94 -19.66 -0.83
N GLY A 110 5.38 -18.40 -0.77
CA GLY A 110 6.54 -17.89 -1.50
C GLY A 110 6.27 -17.56 -2.97
N SER A 111 5.02 -17.62 -3.43
CA SER A 111 4.65 -17.12 -4.77
C SER A 111 4.75 -15.60 -4.88
N LEU A 112 4.76 -14.89 -3.75
CA LEU A 112 5.07 -13.47 -3.64
C LEU A 112 6.15 -13.23 -2.58
N ASP A 113 7.33 -12.79 -3.01
CA ASP A 113 8.40 -12.32 -2.13
C ASP A 113 8.36 -10.79 -2.00
N LEU A 114 8.40 -10.30 -0.75
CA LEU A 114 8.40 -8.87 -0.41
C LEU A 114 9.71 -8.42 0.25
N SER A 115 10.74 -9.30 0.29
CA SER A 115 12.06 -9.00 0.85
C SER A 115 12.94 -8.12 -0.04
#